data_AF-A0A7X6KT09-F1
#
_entry.id   AF-A0A7X6KT09-F1
#
_cell.length_a   1.000
_cell.length_b   1.000
_cell.length_c   1.000
_cell.angle_alpha   90.00
_cell.angle_beta   90.00
_cell.angle_gamma   90.00
#
_symmetry.space_group_name_H-M   'P 1'
#
loop_
_entity.id
_entity.type
_entity.pdbx_description
1 polymer ?
#
loop_
_entity_poly.entity_id
_entity_poly.type
_entity_poly.pdbx_seq_one_letter_code
_entity_poly.pdbx_strand_id
1 'polypeptide(L)'
;MSFLDRLRRQEPQPLPAPGDQVHPGYRPRFSTECQSIWTELVPEHGRCTVLQGELLRAVQSLAEEAQHNGNINWDRDFERFCDLLHTHLHDAALPAEEWAAADRDLDVLRRYGRVAYAMKPDWARDEDYPDPAVPEPLTEDLAQGLPAYVHDDVYDHLSDCVAQVARAHPRPMHYAAPADQLR
;
A
#
# COMPACT_ATOMS: atom_id res chain seq x y z
N MET A 1 -35.23 8.33 -3.55
CA MET A 1 -34.01 7.71 -4.11
C MET A 1 -34.21 6.21 -4.14
N SER A 2 -34.00 5.59 -5.30
CA SER A 2 -34.24 4.16 -5.55
C SER A 2 -33.10 3.30 -5.00
N PHE A 3 -33.39 2.04 -4.64
CA PHE A 3 -32.38 1.01 -4.38
C PHE A 3 -31.41 0.85 -5.56
N LEU A 4 -31.89 1.12 -6.79
CA LEU A 4 -31.06 1.12 -8.01
C LEU A 4 -30.12 2.32 -8.12
N ASP A 5 -30.43 3.46 -7.48
CA ASP A 5 -29.51 4.61 -7.41
C ASP A 5 -28.32 4.31 -6.49
N ARG A 6 -28.52 3.45 -5.47
CA ARG A 6 -27.45 2.94 -4.58
C ARG A 6 -26.63 1.80 -5.21
N LEU A 7 -27.18 1.15 -6.24
CA LEU A 7 -26.53 0.07 -7.01
C LEU A 7 -25.84 0.55 -8.28
N ARG A 8 -25.90 1.85 -8.60
CA ARG A 8 -24.80 2.48 -9.33
C ARG A 8 -23.58 2.30 -8.44
N ARG A 9 -22.86 1.20 -8.67
CA ARG A 9 -21.44 1.06 -8.34
C ARG A 9 -20.86 2.44 -8.60
N GLN A 10 -20.34 3.10 -7.57
CA GLN A 10 -19.49 4.25 -7.84
C GLN A 10 -18.47 3.70 -8.83
N GLU A 11 -18.51 4.19 -10.07
CA GLU A 11 -17.44 3.85 -10.99
C GLU A 11 -16.16 4.19 -10.26
N PRO A 12 -15.17 3.27 -10.25
CA PRO A 12 -13.94 3.51 -9.53
C PRO A 12 -13.43 4.88 -9.96
N GLN A 13 -13.26 5.78 -8.99
CA GLN A 13 -12.82 7.13 -9.28
C GLN A 13 -11.51 6.99 -10.09
N PRO A 14 -11.33 7.73 -11.19
CA PRO A 14 -10.11 7.61 -11.99
C PRO A 14 -8.91 7.90 -11.10
N LEU A 15 -7.82 7.13 -11.25
CA LEU A 15 -6.56 7.39 -10.54
C LEU A 15 -6.09 8.84 -10.79
N PRO A 16 -5.33 9.45 -9.87
CA PRO A 16 -4.78 10.79 -10.11
C PRO A 16 -3.95 10.83 -11.41
N ALA A 17 -3.85 12.01 -12.00
CA ALA A 17 -2.88 12.23 -13.08
C ALA A 17 -1.46 12.07 -12.53
N PRO A 18 -0.48 11.70 -13.38
CA PRO A 18 0.88 11.48 -12.89
C PRO A 18 1.44 12.74 -12.23
N GLY A 19 1.93 12.59 -11.00
CA GLY A 19 2.51 13.69 -10.21
C GLY A 19 1.52 14.46 -9.33
N ASP A 20 0.20 14.30 -9.53
CA ASP A 20 -0.81 14.88 -8.64
C ASP A 20 -0.90 14.10 -7.31
N GLN A 21 -1.17 14.82 -6.22
CA GLN A 21 -1.48 14.21 -4.93
C GLN A 21 -2.85 13.52 -4.97
N VAL A 22 -2.96 12.32 -4.37
CA VAL A 22 -4.22 11.59 -4.21
C VAL A 22 -5.12 12.28 -3.19
N HIS A 23 -4.53 12.70 -2.07
CA HIS A 23 -5.18 13.42 -0.96
C HIS A 23 -4.47 14.76 -0.72
N PRO A 24 -4.70 15.78 -1.58
CA PRO A 24 -4.02 17.06 -1.44
C PRO A 24 -4.23 17.70 -0.07
N GLY A 25 -3.12 17.97 0.62
CA GLY A 25 -3.15 18.57 1.96
C GLY A 25 -3.56 17.63 3.09
N TYR A 26 -3.52 16.31 2.87
CA TYR A 26 -3.72 15.32 3.94
C TYR A 26 -2.80 15.61 5.13
N ARG A 27 -3.30 15.33 6.33
CA ARG A 27 -2.57 15.48 7.59
C ARG A 27 -2.79 14.22 8.42
N PRO A 28 -1.72 13.54 8.86
CA PRO A 28 -1.81 12.40 9.76
C PRO A 28 -2.68 12.69 10.98
N ARG A 29 -3.59 11.78 11.30
CA ARG A 29 -4.55 11.89 12.41
C ARG A 29 -4.10 11.09 13.62
N PHE A 30 -3.32 10.03 13.43
CA PHE A 30 -2.98 9.04 14.46
C PHE A 30 -1.46 8.83 14.61
N SER A 31 -0.66 9.89 14.44
CA SER A 31 0.81 9.80 14.51
C SER A 31 1.32 9.23 15.84
N THR A 32 0.64 9.51 16.96
CA THR A 32 1.02 8.94 18.27
C THR A 32 0.78 7.45 18.32
N GLU A 33 -0.37 6.97 17.84
CA GLU A 33 -0.68 5.55 17.76
C GLU A 33 0.27 4.81 16.80
N CYS A 34 0.57 5.39 15.63
CA CYS A 34 1.57 4.85 14.71
C CYS A 34 2.95 4.75 15.36
N GLN A 35 3.37 5.78 16.10
CA GLN A 35 4.63 5.74 16.84
C GLN A 35 4.64 4.61 17.88
N SER A 36 3.56 4.42 18.65
CA SER A 36 3.46 3.32 19.62
C SER A 36 3.53 1.95 18.94
N ILE A 37 2.81 1.76 17.82
CA ILE A 37 2.87 0.50 17.04
C ILE A 37 4.30 0.25 16.58
N TRP A 38 4.97 1.26 16.03
CA TRP A 38 6.35 1.14 15.56
C TRP A 38 7.29 0.75 16.68
N THR A 39 7.22 1.43 17.83
CA THR A 39 8.17 1.21 18.92
C THR A 39 7.93 -0.08 19.70
N GLU A 40 6.68 -0.54 19.79
CA GLU A 40 6.31 -1.65 20.66
C GLU A 40 6.10 -2.97 19.91
N LEU A 41 5.66 -2.91 18.64
CA LEU A 41 5.18 -4.08 17.91
C LEU A 41 6.06 -4.42 16.71
N VAL A 42 6.78 -3.46 16.12
CA VAL A 42 7.71 -3.72 15.01
C VAL A 42 9.08 -4.10 15.58
N PRO A 43 9.60 -5.32 15.32
CA PRO A 43 10.93 -5.68 15.78
C PRO A 43 12.00 -4.89 15.02
N GLU A 44 13.14 -4.61 15.66
CA GLU A 44 14.28 -3.95 15.01
C GLU A 44 14.77 -4.74 13.78
N HIS A 45 14.71 -6.07 13.85
CA HIS A 45 15.16 -6.98 12.81
C HIS A 45 14.22 -8.18 12.66
N GLY A 46 14.13 -8.68 11.44
CA GLY A 46 13.33 -9.86 11.12
C GLY A 46 11.85 -9.57 10.99
N ARG A 47 11.05 -10.63 10.93
CA ARG A 47 9.61 -10.55 10.66
C ARG A 47 8.85 -10.12 11.91
N CYS A 48 7.85 -9.28 11.72
CA CYS A 48 6.91 -8.97 12.79
C CYS A 48 5.97 -10.16 13.00
N THR A 49 5.80 -10.59 14.25
CA THR A 49 4.83 -11.65 14.63
C THR A 49 3.50 -11.07 15.11
N VAL A 50 3.34 -9.75 15.03
CA VAL A 50 2.14 -9.01 15.44
C VAL A 50 1.56 -8.33 14.21
N LEU A 51 0.29 -8.61 13.90
CA LEU A 51 -0.34 -8.12 12.68
C LEU A 51 -0.30 -6.59 12.57
N GLN A 52 -0.63 -5.88 13.66
CA GLN A 52 -0.60 -4.41 13.66
C GLN A 52 0.79 -3.87 13.31
N GLY A 53 1.85 -4.49 13.84
CA GLY A 53 3.23 -4.10 13.53
C GLY A 53 3.61 -4.43 12.09
N GLU A 54 3.23 -5.61 11.58
CA GLU A 54 3.51 -6.00 10.20
C GLU A 54 2.83 -5.08 9.19
N LEU A 55 1.58 -4.66 9.45
CA LEU A 55 0.87 -3.72 8.60
C LEU A 55 1.58 -2.36 8.56
N LEU A 56 1.99 -1.81 9.71
CA LEU A 56 2.72 -0.54 9.72
C LEU A 56 4.10 -0.67 9.04
N ARG A 57 4.79 -1.80 9.25
CA ARG A 57 6.06 -2.11 8.60
C ARG A 57 5.89 -2.18 7.08
N ALA A 58 4.79 -2.75 6.58
CA ALA A 58 4.48 -2.81 5.16
C ALA A 58 4.31 -1.39 4.57
N VAL A 59 3.55 -0.51 5.23
CA VAL A 59 3.41 0.90 4.80
C VAL A 59 4.76 1.61 4.77
N GLN A 60 5.58 1.47 5.82
CA GLN A 60 6.90 2.10 5.88
C GLN A 60 7.86 1.55 4.82
N SER A 61 7.78 0.25 4.52
CA SER A 61 8.62 -0.39 3.51
C SER A 61 8.27 0.11 2.11
N LEU A 62 6.97 0.27 1.81
CA LEU A 62 6.49 0.87 0.56
C LEU A 62 6.94 2.34 0.44
N ALA A 63 6.82 3.12 1.52
CA ALA A 63 7.27 4.51 1.56
C ALA A 63 8.78 4.62 1.32
N GLU A 64 9.58 3.84 2.05
CA GLU A 64 11.04 3.83 1.92
C GLU A 64 11.46 3.49 0.49
N GLU A 65 10.85 2.46 -0.10
CA GLU A 65 11.18 2.02 -1.45
C GLU A 65 10.84 3.09 -2.51
N ALA A 66 9.67 3.72 -2.41
CA ALA A 66 9.29 4.75 -3.36
C ALA A 66 10.09 6.05 -3.18
N GLN A 67 10.24 6.52 -1.94
CA GLN A 67 10.79 7.84 -1.62
C GLN A 67 12.32 7.87 -1.64
N HIS A 68 12.99 6.78 -1.26
CA HIS A 68 14.45 6.72 -1.20
C HIS A 68 15.06 5.93 -2.34
N ASN A 69 14.41 4.86 -2.80
CA ASN A 69 14.95 3.99 -3.85
C ASN A 69 14.30 4.21 -5.22
N GLY A 70 13.24 5.03 -5.31
CA GLY A 70 12.53 5.28 -6.56
C GLY A 70 11.89 4.01 -7.16
N ASN A 71 11.50 3.06 -6.32
CA ASN A 71 10.98 1.74 -6.69
C ASN A 71 11.95 0.83 -7.47
N ILE A 72 13.25 1.09 -7.45
CA ILE A 72 14.22 0.25 -8.19
C ILE A 72 14.31 -1.19 -7.65
N ASN A 73 13.99 -1.41 -6.39
CA ASN A 73 13.94 -2.74 -5.76
C ASN A 73 12.53 -3.34 -5.79
N TRP A 74 11.53 -2.66 -6.37
CA TRP A 74 10.16 -3.21 -6.44
C TRP A 74 10.16 -4.61 -7.04
N ASP A 75 9.45 -5.53 -6.41
CA ASP A 75 9.34 -6.94 -6.77
C ASP A 75 8.03 -7.54 -6.21
N ARG A 76 7.95 -8.87 -6.16
CA ARG A 76 6.80 -9.62 -5.64
C ARG A 76 6.50 -9.32 -4.16
N ASP A 77 7.50 -9.00 -3.34
CA ASP A 77 7.30 -8.78 -1.90
C ASP A 77 6.60 -7.45 -1.63
N PHE A 78 6.81 -6.43 -2.45
CA PHE A 78 6.06 -5.18 -2.37
C PHE A 78 4.59 -5.36 -2.79
N GLU A 79 4.30 -6.21 -3.79
CA GLU A 79 2.91 -6.59 -4.09
C GLU A 79 2.27 -7.33 -2.92
N ARG A 80 3.01 -8.23 -2.26
CA ARG A 80 2.55 -8.92 -1.05
C ARG A 80 2.26 -7.96 0.09
N PHE A 81 3.03 -6.88 0.26
CA PHE A 81 2.69 -5.81 1.20
C PHE A 81 1.38 -5.13 0.85
N CYS A 82 1.16 -4.82 -0.43
CA CYS A 82 -0.13 -4.27 -0.86
C CYS A 82 -1.30 -5.25 -0.62
N ASP A 83 -1.10 -6.55 -0.86
CA ASP A 83 -2.13 -7.59 -0.62
C ASP A 83 -2.42 -7.78 0.87
N LEU A 84 -1.39 -7.73 1.72
CA LEU A 84 -1.52 -7.80 3.17
C LEU A 84 -2.36 -6.61 3.70
N LEU A 85 -2.03 -5.40 3.26
CA LEU A 85 -2.75 -4.18 3.61
C LEU A 85 -4.21 -4.26 3.13
N HIS A 86 -4.43 -4.60 1.87
CA HIS A 86 -5.77 -4.80 1.31
C HIS A 86 -6.59 -5.79 2.17
N THR A 87 -6.06 -6.98 2.42
CA THR A 87 -6.79 -8.02 3.16
C THR A 87 -7.18 -7.55 4.58
N HIS A 88 -6.23 -7.02 5.34
CA HIS A 88 -6.46 -6.75 6.75
C HIS A 88 -7.09 -5.40 7.06
N LEU A 89 -6.95 -4.40 6.18
CA LEU A 89 -7.72 -3.16 6.32
C LEU A 89 -9.21 -3.40 6.01
N HIS A 90 -9.54 -4.31 5.09
CA HIS A 90 -10.92 -4.71 4.81
C HIS A 90 -11.56 -5.45 5.99
N ASP A 91 -10.84 -6.42 6.57
CA ASP A 91 -11.35 -7.27 7.66
C ASP A 91 -11.59 -6.50 8.96
N ALA A 92 -10.92 -5.36 9.16
CA ALA A 92 -11.03 -4.53 10.36
C ALA A 92 -12.34 -3.72 10.48
N ALA A 93 -13.26 -3.86 9.51
CA ALA A 93 -14.53 -3.14 9.47
C ALA A 93 -14.36 -1.60 9.54
N LEU A 94 -13.34 -1.07 8.85
CA LEU A 94 -13.18 0.37 8.66
C LEU A 94 -14.44 0.99 8.01
N PRO A 95 -14.70 2.29 8.20
CA PRO A 95 -15.72 3.00 7.44
C PRO A 95 -15.53 2.78 5.94
N ALA A 96 -16.64 2.60 5.21
CA ALA A 96 -16.59 2.24 3.80
C ALA A 96 -15.80 3.26 2.96
N GLU A 97 -15.87 4.54 3.30
CA GLU A 97 -15.07 5.59 2.66
C GLU A 97 -13.56 5.45 2.90
N GLU A 98 -13.15 5.06 4.12
CA GLU A 98 -11.72 4.91 4.49
C GLU A 98 -11.13 3.69 3.79
N TRP A 99 -11.86 2.58 3.79
CA TRP A 99 -11.45 1.38 3.05
C TRP A 99 -11.36 1.66 1.53
N ALA A 100 -12.36 2.30 0.93
CA ALA A 100 -12.34 2.60 -0.50
C ALA A 100 -11.18 3.54 -0.88
N ALA A 101 -10.83 4.48 0.00
CA ALA A 101 -9.66 5.33 -0.16
C ALA A 101 -8.35 4.52 -0.03
N ALA A 102 -8.26 3.60 0.93
CA ALA A 102 -7.10 2.72 1.09
C ALA A 102 -6.90 1.78 -0.12
N ASP A 103 -7.97 1.26 -0.71
CA ASP A 103 -7.90 0.47 -1.94
C ASP A 103 -7.32 1.28 -3.10
N ARG A 104 -7.81 2.51 -3.27
CA ARG A 104 -7.33 3.44 -4.29
C ARG A 104 -5.85 3.77 -4.08
N ASP A 105 -5.44 3.98 -2.84
CA ASP A 105 -4.05 4.25 -2.46
C ASP A 105 -3.14 3.08 -2.84
N LEU A 106 -3.54 1.85 -2.51
CA LEU A 106 -2.80 0.64 -2.87
C LEU A 106 -2.72 0.45 -4.38
N ASP A 107 -3.78 0.77 -5.12
CA ASP A 107 -3.76 0.75 -6.59
C ASP A 107 -2.78 1.76 -7.18
N VAL A 108 -2.65 2.96 -6.58
CA VAL A 108 -1.63 3.94 -6.96
C VAL A 108 -0.23 3.37 -6.73
N LEU A 109 0.04 2.82 -5.54
CA LEU A 109 1.36 2.27 -5.22
C LEU A 109 1.74 1.11 -6.16
N ARG A 110 0.80 0.17 -6.42
CA ARG A 110 1.00 -0.92 -7.38
C ARG A 110 1.26 -0.40 -8.79
N ARG A 111 0.53 0.61 -9.25
CA ARG A 111 0.73 1.22 -10.58
C ARG A 111 2.17 1.69 -10.73
N TYR A 112 2.66 2.52 -9.81
CA TYR A 112 4.02 3.04 -9.84
C TYR A 112 5.08 1.94 -9.70
N GLY A 113 4.89 1.00 -8.76
CA GLY A 113 5.80 -0.13 -8.58
C GLY A 113 5.94 -1.00 -9.82
N ARG A 114 4.83 -1.28 -10.51
CA ARG A 114 4.82 -2.05 -11.77
C ARG A 114 5.45 -1.30 -12.94
N VAL A 115 5.29 0.03 -13.02
CA VAL A 115 6.05 0.88 -13.97
C VAL A 115 7.55 0.66 -13.74
N ALA A 116 8.02 0.81 -12.49
CA ALA A 116 9.43 0.65 -12.16
C ALA A 116 9.94 -0.76 -12.47
N TYR A 117 9.17 -1.79 -12.14
CA TYR A 117 9.50 -3.18 -12.47
C TYR A 117 9.63 -3.42 -13.97
N ALA A 118 8.69 -2.91 -14.77
CA ALA A 118 8.73 -3.05 -16.23
C ALA A 118 9.96 -2.38 -16.86
N MET A 119 10.45 -1.29 -16.25
CA MET A 119 11.68 -0.60 -16.66
C MET A 119 12.96 -1.34 -16.30
N LYS A 120 12.91 -2.39 -15.47
CA LYS A 120 14.11 -3.14 -15.07
C LYS A 120 14.73 -3.87 -16.26
N PRO A 121 16.07 -3.86 -16.38
CA PRO A 121 16.75 -4.73 -17.32
C PRO A 121 16.54 -6.20 -16.91
N ASP A 122 16.59 -7.13 -17.87
CA ASP A 122 16.31 -8.55 -17.65
C ASP A 122 17.08 -9.16 -16.47
N TRP A 123 18.34 -8.76 -16.26
CA TRP A 123 19.17 -9.29 -15.16
C TRP A 123 18.72 -8.84 -13.76
N ALA A 124 17.88 -7.80 -13.66
CA ALA A 124 17.37 -7.24 -12.41
C ALA A 124 15.91 -7.65 -12.13
N ARG A 125 15.31 -8.43 -13.04
CA ARG A 125 13.95 -8.95 -12.87
C ARG A 125 13.98 -10.22 -12.02
N ASP A 126 12.95 -10.39 -11.20
CA ASP A 126 12.76 -11.60 -10.41
C ASP A 126 12.18 -12.69 -11.32
N GLU A 127 12.94 -13.77 -11.54
CA GLU A 127 12.53 -14.90 -12.39
C GLU A 127 11.22 -15.54 -11.89
N ASP A 128 11.00 -15.50 -10.58
CA ASP A 128 9.79 -16.03 -9.95
C ASP A 128 8.64 -15.01 -9.98
N TYR A 129 8.84 -13.76 -10.43
CA TYR A 129 7.79 -12.74 -10.58
C TYR A 129 7.53 -12.46 -12.08
N PRO A 130 6.57 -13.19 -12.69
CA PRO A 130 6.26 -13.01 -14.11
C PRO A 130 5.76 -11.59 -14.34
N ASP A 131 6.14 -10.98 -15.48
CA ASP A 131 5.79 -9.60 -15.83
C ASP A 131 4.31 -9.35 -15.50
N PRO A 132 4.01 -8.53 -14.47
CA PRO A 132 2.63 -8.25 -14.13
C PRO A 132 1.99 -7.62 -15.37
N ALA A 133 0.75 -8.00 -15.68
CA ALA A 133 0.03 -7.36 -16.77
C ALA A 133 0.13 -5.84 -16.54
N VAL A 134 0.65 -5.14 -17.54
CA VAL A 134 0.79 -3.68 -17.53
C VAL A 134 -0.53 -3.14 -18.09
N PRO A 135 -1.58 -2.87 -17.28
CA PRO A 135 -2.78 -2.20 -17.78
C PRO A 135 -2.44 -0.83 -18.36
N GLU A 136 -2.94 -0.51 -19.55
CA GLU A 136 -3.14 0.88 -19.95
C GLU A 136 -3.92 1.59 -18.83
N PRO A 137 -3.46 2.75 -18.30
CA PRO A 137 -2.58 3.75 -18.90
C PRO A 137 -1.10 3.73 -18.46
N LEU A 138 -0.56 2.63 -17.91
CA LEU A 138 0.86 2.55 -17.48
C LEU A 138 1.87 2.98 -18.56
N THR A 139 1.52 2.84 -19.85
CA THR A 139 2.33 3.29 -21.00
C THR A 139 2.57 4.81 -20.99
N GLU A 140 1.60 5.61 -20.54
CA GLU A 140 1.71 7.07 -20.47
C GLU A 140 2.59 7.52 -19.29
N ASP A 141 2.53 6.83 -18.15
CA ASP A 141 3.40 7.09 -17.00
C ASP A 141 4.85 6.73 -17.28
N LEU A 142 5.05 5.58 -17.94
CA LEU A 142 6.35 5.16 -18.45
C LEU A 142 6.96 6.23 -19.36
N ALA A 143 6.16 6.85 -20.24
CA ALA A 143 6.60 7.93 -21.11
C ALA A 143 6.95 9.22 -20.35
N GLN A 144 6.36 9.44 -19.17
CA GLN A 144 6.62 10.61 -18.32
C GLN A 144 7.76 10.38 -17.31
N GLY A 145 8.26 9.15 -17.18
CA GLY A 145 9.45 8.83 -16.38
C GLY A 145 9.25 8.98 -14.87
N LEU A 146 8.05 8.67 -14.36
CA LEU A 146 7.73 8.74 -12.94
C LEU A 146 7.61 7.31 -12.36
N PRO A 147 8.72 6.66 -11.93
CA PRO A 147 8.69 5.28 -11.46
C PRO A 147 8.17 5.12 -10.02
N ALA A 148 7.98 6.22 -9.29
CA ALA A 148 7.57 6.17 -7.88
C ALA A 148 6.56 7.26 -7.54
N TYR A 149 5.61 6.90 -6.68
CA TYR A 149 4.72 7.85 -6.01
C TYR A 149 5.40 8.31 -4.72
N VAL A 150 5.85 9.58 -4.68
CA VAL A 150 6.72 10.07 -3.59
C VAL A 150 6.01 10.96 -2.57
N HIS A 151 4.75 11.34 -2.81
CA HIS A 151 4.01 12.20 -1.89
C HIS A 151 3.59 11.43 -0.64
N ASP A 152 3.72 12.06 0.54
CA ASP A 152 3.41 11.43 1.83
C ASP A 152 1.92 11.12 2.04
N ASP A 153 1.03 11.79 1.30
CA ASP A 153 -0.41 11.77 1.51
C ASP A 153 -1.04 10.37 1.49
N VAL A 154 -0.57 9.50 0.61
CA VAL A 154 -1.00 8.09 0.55
C VAL A 154 -0.43 7.27 1.72
N TYR A 155 0.85 7.45 2.05
CA TYR A 155 1.50 6.70 3.12
C TYR A 155 0.98 7.10 4.51
N ASP A 156 0.70 8.39 4.70
CA ASP A 156 0.05 8.96 5.87
C ASP A 156 -1.37 8.42 6.05
N HIS A 157 -2.15 8.37 4.97
CA HIS A 157 -3.51 7.84 5.00
C HIS A 157 -3.54 6.34 5.31
N LEU A 158 -2.68 5.54 4.68
CA LEU A 158 -2.54 4.12 4.97
C LEU A 158 -2.07 3.88 6.41
N SER A 159 -1.13 4.68 6.92
CA SER A 159 -0.70 4.61 8.33
C SER A 159 -1.85 4.89 9.30
N ASP A 160 -2.67 5.91 9.02
CA ASP A 160 -3.87 6.20 9.79
C ASP A 160 -4.89 5.06 9.74
N CYS A 161 -5.05 4.38 8.60
CA CYS A 161 -5.88 3.19 8.49
C CYS A 161 -5.36 2.06 9.39
N VAL A 162 -4.04 1.81 9.42
CA VAL A 162 -3.43 0.83 10.33
C VAL A 162 -3.65 1.19 11.79
N ALA A 163 -3.53 2.47 12.16
CA ALA A 163 -3.82 2.93 13.51
C ALA A 163 -5.29 2.69 13.91
N GLN A 164 -6.23 2.88 12.98
CA GLN A 164 -7.64 2.56 13.21
C GLN A 164 -7.85 1.06 13.45
N VAL A 165 -7.18 0.18 12.70
CA VAL A 165 -7.18 -1.28 12.95
C VAL A 165 -6.67 -1.58 14.35
N ALA A 166 -5.54 -0.98 14.75
CA ALA A 166 -4.98 -1.19 16.09
C ALA A 166 -5.92 -0.71 17.21
N ARG A 167 -6.67 0.38 16.99
CA ARG A 167 -7.67 0.86 17.95
C ARG A 167 -8.89 -0.04 18.06
N ALA A 168 -9.33 -0.62 16.95
CA ALA A 168 -10.41 -1.62 16.94
C ALA A 168 -9.97 -2.94 17.61
N HIS A 169 -8.68 -3.25 17.54
CA HIS A 169 -8.06 -4.45 18.10
C HIS A 169 -6.92 -4.09 19.06
N PRO A 170 -7.23 -3.60 20.28
CA PRO A 170 -6.21 -3.07 21.21
C PRO A 170 -5.29 -4.14 21.80
N ARG A 171 -5.54 -5.42 21.51
CA ARG A 171 -4.63 -6.52 21.87
C ARG A 171 -3.82 -6.91 20.64
N PRO A 172 -2.49 -7.10 20.77
CA PRO A 172 -1.66 -7.62 19.69
C PRO A 172 -2.26 -8.89 19.09
N MET A 173 -2.51 -8.86 17.78
CA MET A 173 -3.01 -10.01 17.04
C MET A 173 -1.82 -10.78 16.50
N HIS A 174 -1.76 -12.08 16.77
CA HIS A 174 -0.69 -12.92 16.26
C HIS A 174 -0.74 -12.98 14.73
N TYR A 175 0.39 -12.72 14.09
CA TYR A 175 0.58 -12.85 12.65
C TYR A 175 1.59 -13.95 12.35
N ALA A 176 1.20 -14.90 11.51
CA ALA A 176 2.08 -15.88 10.92
C ALA A 176 2.03 -15.70 9.40
N ALA A 177 3.12 -15.20 8.83
CA ALA A 177 3.27 -15.12 7.39
C ALA A 177 3.05 -16.51 6.75
N PRO A 178 2.34 -16.60 5.62
CA PRO A 178 2.26 -17.81 4.81
C PRO A 178 3.65 -18.41 4.54
N ALA A 179 3.75 -19.75 4.56
CA ALA A 179 5.02 -20.47 4.48
C ALA A 179 5.79 -20.24 3.16
N ASP A 180 5.10 -19.81 2.09
CA ASP A 180 5.68 -19.47 0.79
C ASP A 180 6.35 -18.08 0.76
N GLN A 181 6.22 -17.31 1.84
CA GLN A 181 6.91 -16.04 2.03
C GLN A 181 8.27 -16.23 2.74
N LEU A 182 8.80 -17.45 2.91
CA LEU A 182 10.02 -17.76 3.70
C LEU A 182 11.38 -17.45 3.02
N ARG A 183 11.40 -16.76 1.89
CA ARG A 183 12.65 -16.43 1.20
C ARG A 183 13.24 -15.11 1.69
#